data_AF-A0A3P7H224-F1
#
_entry.id   AF-A0A3P7H224-F1
#
_cell.length_a   1.000
_cell.length_b   1.000
_cell.length_c   1.000
_cell.angle_alpha   90.00
_cell.angle_beta   90.00
_cell.angle_gamma   90.00
#
_symmetry.space_group_name_H-M   'P 1'
#
loop_
_entity.id
_entity.type
_entity.pdbx_description
1 polymer ?
#
loop_
_entity_poly.entity_id
_entity_poly.type
_entity_poly.pdbx_seq_one_letter_code
_entity_poly.pdbx_strand_id
1 'polypeptide(L)'
;MKFDGIWINKNEPNVFGTNEEHPDYFDNPDHPNIAPLQCPLTGPDSRFDNPPFKTANVYFYDKEAHLSSKTLCMSGMTAGGKARVYDTKNLYGLAHTMATYEAMKRVTANRAPIITKSTFPSSGRYTGHWTGDSSATWDDLRGTVIMVMEFNMFGIPYVGSDICGFLLNATEELCLRWHQLGAFHSFSRNHNDKFAAPQHPTVWPSVANATREALLFRYYYMPYLYSVHFEASLNGGTVIRP
;
A
#
# COMPACT_ATOMS: atom_id res chain seq x y z
N MET A 1 -20.04 -3.14 14.97
CA MET A 1 -18.94 -2.16 14.89
C MET A 1 -19.28 -1.14 13.81
N LYS A 2 -19.15 0.16 14.07
CA LYS A 2 -19.33 1.23 13.06
C LYS A 2 -17.96 1.68 12.56
N PHE A 3 -17.84 2.03 11.29
CA PHE A 3 -16.62 2.55 10.67
C PHE A 3 -16.98 3.50 9.52
N ASP A 4 -16.10 4.46 9.22
CA ASP A 4 -16.33 5.49 8.19
C ASP A 4 -15.54 5.23 6.90
N GLY A 5 -14.58 4.31 6.93
CA GLY A 5 -13.71 3.94 5.80
C GLY A 5 -13.08 2.57 5.99
N ILE A 6 -12.43 2.06 4.95
CA ILE A 6 -11.72 0.77 4.97
C ILE A 6 -10.30 0.92 4.44
N TRP A 7 -9.36 0.26 5.12
CA TRP A 7 -7.98 0.12 4.66
C TRP A 7 -7.73 -1.33 4.23
N ILE A 8 -7.50 -1.54 2.94
CA ILE A 8 -7.20 -2.84 2.34
C ILE A 8 -5.68 -2.98 2.25
N ASN A 9 -5.13 -3.94 3.00
CA ASN A 9 -3.70 -4.23 3.04
C ASN A 9 -3.42 -5.66 2.56
N LYS A 10 -2.14 -5.94 2.25
CA LYS A 10 -1.61 -7.27 1.83
C LYS A 10 -2.32 -7.87 0.61
N ASN A 11 -2.88 -7.03 -0.26
CA ASN A 11 -3.71 -7.41 -1.39
C ASN A 11 -2.96 -7.44 -2.73
N GLU A 12 -1.66 -7.73 -2.74
CA GLU A 12 -0.90 -7.98 -3.96
C GLU A 12 -1.37 -9.17 -4.82
N PRO A 13 -1.87 -10.31 -4.29
CA PRO A 13 -2.04 -10.78 -2.90
C PRO A 13 -0.76 -11.33 -2.27
N ASN A 14 -0.48 -10.94 -1.03
CA ASN A 14 0.70 -11.40 -0.32
C ASN A 14 0.43 -12.73 0.41
N VAL A 15 1.38 -13.67 0.30
CA VAL A 15 1.34 -14.96 0.98
C VAL A 15 2.72 -15.20 1.59
N PHE A 16 2.76 -15.57 2.87
CA PHE A 16 4.01 -15.89 3.55
C PHE A 16 4.39 -17.35 3.29
N GLY A 17 5.68 -17.61 3.08
CA GLY A 17 6.19 -18.98 2.99
C GLY A 17 5.90 -19.74 1.70
N THR A 18 5.43 -19.09 0.62
CA THR A 18 5.18 -19.81 -0.63
C THR A 18 6.46 -20.44 -1.17
N ASN A 19 6.42 -21.75 -1.40
CA ASN A 19 7.54 -22.61 -1.82
C ASN A 19 8.67 -22.74 -0.79
N GLU A 20 8.45 -22.35 0.47
CA GLU A 20 9.42 -22.55 1.55
C GLU A 20 9.09 -23.86 2.27
N GLU A 21 10.08 -24.71 2.51
CA GLU A 21 9.87 -25.96 3.26
C GLU A 21 9.54 -25.67 4.73
N HIS A 22 10.12 -24.60 5.28
CA HIS A 22 10.07 -24.29 6.70
C HIS A 22 10.00 -22.77 6.95
N PRO A 23 8.87 -22.11 6.65
CA PRO A 23 8.71 -20.67 6.87
C PRO A 23 8.79 -20.28 8.35
N ASP A 24 8.95 -18.98 8.62
CA ASP A 24 9.08 -18.41 9.96
C ASP A 24 7.92 -18.74 10.92
N TYR A 25 6.72 -18.97 10.40
CA TYR A 25 5.54 -19.36 11.18
C TYR A 25 5.38 -20.87 11.40
N PHE A 26 6.22 -21.72 10.78
CA PHE A 26 6.01 -23.18 10.74
C PHE A 26 6.01 -23.82 12.14
N ASP A 27 6.96 -23.41 12.99
CA ASP A 27 7.10 -23.91 14.37
C ASP A 27 6.30 -23.12 15.40
N ASN A 28 5.40 -22.22 14.97
CA ASN A 28 4.68 -21.39 15.92
C ASN A 28 3.66 -22.23 16.71
N PRO A 29 3.79 -22.33 18.05
CA PRO A 29 2.91 -23.17 18.87
C PRO A 29 1.45 -22.70 18.87
N ASP A 30 1.18 -21.42 18.56
CA ASP A 30 -0.19 -20.91 18.44
C ASP A 30 -0.88 -21.37 17.13
N HIS A 31 -0.10 -21.82 16.15
CA HIS A 31 -0.57 -22.20 14.81
C HIS A 31 0.11 -23.49 14.29
N PRO A 32 0.03 -24.63 15.01
CA PRO A 32 0.95 -25.76 14.85
C PRO A 32 0.75 -26.62 13.58
N ASN A 33 -0.07 -26.20 12.62
CA ASN A 33 -0.42 -27.02 11.44
C ASN A 33 -0.61 -26.19 10.14
N ILE A 34 -0.01 -25.00 10.05
CA ILE A 34 -0.12 -24.20 8.81
C ILE A 34 0.97 -24.66 7.84
N ALA A 35 0.60 -25.58 6.94
CA ALA A 35 1.47 -25.97 5.85
C ALA A 35 1.66 -24.79 4.87
N PRO A 36 2.90 -24.50 4.42
CA PRO A 36 3.15 -23.50 3.40
C PRO A 36 2.52 -23.88 2.07
N LEU A 37 2.14 -22.87 1.29
CA LEU A 37 1.68 -23.07 -0.08
C LEU A 37 2.84 -23.57 -0.95
N GLN A 38 2.66 -24.75 -1.56
CA GLN A 38 3.63 -25.32 -2.50
C GLN A 38 3.09 -25.26 -3.93
N CYS A 39 3.80 -24.57 -4.82
CA CYS A 39 3.42 -24.42 -6.21
C CYS A 39 4.09 -25.47 -7.10
N PRO A 40 3.48 -25.84 -8.24
CA PRO A 40 4.06 -26.84 -9.13
C PRO A 40 5.30 -26.25 -9.85
N LEU A 41 6.50 -26.50 -9.30
CA LEU A 41 7.76 -26.02 -9.89
C LEU A 41 8.35 -26.99 -10.92
N THR A 42 7.80 -28.20 -11.02
CA THR A 42 8.13 -29.22 -12.02
C THR A 42 6.88 -29.65 -12.81
N GLY A 43 7.08 -30.31 -13.96
CA GLY A 43 5.98 -30.78 -14.81
C GLY A 43 5.35 -29.69 -15.70
N PRO A 44 4.22 -29.99 -16.36
CA PRO A 44 3.65 -29.10 -17.39
C PRO A 44 3.20 -27.72 -16.89
N ASP A 45 2.73 -27.63 -15.65
CA ASP A 45 2.22 -26.38 -15.07
C ASP A 45 3.31 -25.47 -14.51
N SER A 46 4.55 -25.96 -14.38
CA SER A 46 5.66 -25.14 -13.91
C SER A 46 5.99 -23.98 -14.84
N ARG A 47 5.60 -24.05 -16.11
CA ARG A 47 5.76 -22.95 -17.08
C ARG A 47 5.12 -21.64 -16.64
N PHE A 48 4.12 -21.68 -15.75
CA PHE A 48 3.47 -20.48 -15.23
C PHE A 48 4.31 -19.81 -14.13
N ASP A 49 4.96 -20.59 -13.28
CA ASP A 49 5.85 -20.07 -12.23
C ASP A 49 7.29 -19.84 -12.72
N ASN A 50 7.68 -20.55 -13.77
CA ASN A 50 8.94 -20.48 -14.50
C ASN A 50 8.71 -20.15 -15.97
N PRO A 51 8.27 -18.92 -16.29
CA PRO A 51 8.14 -18.51 -17.68
C PRO A 51 9.51 -18.51 -18.38
N PRO A 52 9.55 -18.65 -19.72
CA PRO A 52 10.79 -18.60 -20.49
C PRO A 52 11.61 -17.31 -20.26
N PHE A 53 10.91 -16.22 -19.92
CA PHE A 53 11.51 -14.95 -19.53
C PHE A 53 11.03 -14.54 -18.14
N LYS A 54 11.94 -14.55 -17.16
CA LYS A 54 11.68 -14.06 -15.81
C LYS A 54 11.92 -12.55 -15.75
N THR A 55 10.94 -11.80 -15.26
CA THR A 55 11.13 -10.36 -15.00
C THR A 55 12.14 -10.15 -13.87
N ALA A 56 12.84 -9.01 -13.87
CA ALA A 56 13.82 -8.67 -12.83
C ALA A 56 13.28 -8.82 -11.40
N ASN A 57 11.99 -8.54 -11.18
CA ASN A 57 11.34 -8.62 -9.86
C ASN A 57 11.43 -10.01 -9.20
N VAL A 58 11.57 -11.07 -9.99
CA VAL A 58 11.74 -12.42 -9.44
C VAL A 58 12.99 -12.46 -8.57
N TYR A 59 14.09 -11.87 -9.04
CA TYR A 59 15.39 -11.95 -8.39
C TYR A 59 15.59 -10.99 -7.21
N PHE A 60 14.56 -10.22 -6.83
CA PHE A 60 14.67 -9.22 -5.77
C PHE A 60 14.75 -9.86 -4.37
N TYR A 61 14.12 -11.02 -4.19
CA TYR A 61 14.02 -11.69 -2.89
C TYR A 61 14.97 -12.88 -2.74
N ASP A 62 15.19 -13.64 -3.83
CA ASP A 62 16.09 -14.78 -3.85
C ASP A 62 16.57 -15.04 -5.29
N LYS A 63 17.79 -15.58 -5.45
CA LYS A 63 18.33 -16.00 -6.75
C LYS A 63 17.54 -17.16 -7.36
N GLU A 64 16.88 -17.97 -6.52
CA GLU A 64 16.05 -19.10 -6.95
C GLU A 64 14.55 -18.77 -7.04
N ALA A 65 14.19 -17.48 -7.03
CA ALA A 65 12.79 -17.11 -6.98
C ALA A 65 11.98 -17.51 -8.23
N HIS A 66 10.68 -17.66 -8.00
CA HIS A 66 9.63 -17.97 -8.97
C HIS A 66 8.61 -16.83 -8.99
N LEU A 67 7.73 -16.79 -9.98
CA LEU A 67 6.67 -15.78 -9.97
C LEU A 67 5.75 -15.89 -8.74
N SER A 68 5.60 -17.09 -8.17
CA SER A 68 4.87 -17.33 -6.91
C SER A 68 5.61 -16.95 -5.63
N SER A 69 6.88 -16.51 -5.70
CA SER A 69 7.62 -16.10 -4.51
C SER A 69 6.86 -15.00 -3.74
N LYS A 70 6.51 -15.30 -2.49
CA LYS A 70 5.72 -14.44 -1.59
C LYS A 70 4.29 -14.07 -2.08
N THR A 71 3.72 -14.88 -2.98
CA THR A 71 2.35 -14.72 -3.50
C THR A 71 1.70 -16.08 -3.82
N LEU A 72 0.57 -16.09 -4.53
CA LEU A 72 -0.14 -17.31 -4.93
C LEU A 72 0.57 -18.05 -6.07
N CYS A 73 0.27 -19.33 -6.24
CA CYS A 73 0.73 -20.10 -7.41
C CYS A 73 0.16 -19.53 -8.71
N MET A 74 1.01 -19.36 -9.72
CA MET A 74 0.58 -18.79 -10.99
C MET A 74 -0.39 -19.70 -11.75
N SER A 75 -0.36 -21.01 -11.47
CA SER A 75 -1.31 -21.99 -11.98
C SER A 75 -2.72 -21.89 -11.38
N GLY A 76 -2.90 -21.14 -10.28
CA GLY A 76 -4.19 -20.93 -9.64
C GLY A 76 -5.20 -20.27 -10.57
N MET A 77 -6.49 -20.53 -10.37
CA MET A 77 -7.56 -20.02 -11.24
C MET A 77 -8.28 -18.81 -10.62
N THR A 78 -8.59 -17.82 -11.45
CA THR A 78 -9.34 -16.60 -11.10
C THR A 78 -10.52 -16.42 -12.06
N ALA A 79 -11.29 -15.32 -11.90
CA ALA A 79 -12.42 -14.97 -12.76
C ALA A 79 -13.46 -16.11 -12.91
N GLY A 80 -13.74 -16.82 -11.82
CA GLY A 80 -14.67 -17.97 -11.83
C GLY A 80 -14.17 -19.16 -12.65
N GLY A 81 -12.85 -19.39 -12.68
CA GLY A 81 -12.23 -20.50 -13.41
C GLY A 81 -11.87 -20.20 -14.87
N LYS A 82 -11.93 -18.93 -15.29
CA LYS A 82 -11.75 -18.53 -16.70
C LYS A 82 -10.36 -17.99 -17.01
N ALA A 83 -9.61 -17.57 -16.01
CA ALA A 83 -8.26 -17.04 -16.14
C ALA A 83 -7.34 -17.64 -15.09
N ARG A 84 -6.03 -17.54 -15.30
CA ARG A 84 -5.06 -17.92 -14.28
C ARG A 84 -4.60 -16.71 -13.47
N VAL A 85 -4.07 -16.97 -12.28
CA VAL A 85 -3.32 -15.98 -11.51
C VAL A 85 -2.18 -15.43 -12.36
N TYR A 86 -1.52 -16.26 -13.17
CA TYR A 86 -0.51 -15.81 -14.15
C TYR A 86 -0.94 -14.58 -14.96
N ASP A 87 -2.17 -14.58 -15.48
CA ASP A 87 -2.69 -13.51 -16.34
C ASP A 87 -3.29 -12.33 -15.54
N THR A 88 -3.66 -12.57 -14.28
CA THR A 88 -4.53 -11.66 -13.52
C THR A 88 -3.95 -11.19 -12.19
N LYS A 89 -2.75 -11.64 -11.80
CA LYS A 89 -2.16 -11.33 -10.49
C LYS A 89 -2.14 -9.82 -10.23
N ASN A 90 -1.67 -9.02 -11.19
CA ASN A 90 -1.57 -7.57 -11.02
C ASN A 90 -2.93 -6.86 -11.00
N LEU A 91 -4.03 -7.56 -11.31
CA LEU A 91 -5.39 -7.05 -11.21
C LEU A 91 -6.04 -7.37 -9.87
N TYR A 92 -5.43 -8.20 -9.03
CA TYR A 92 -6.04 -8.65 -7.77
C TYR A 92 -6.39 -7.49 -6.83
N GLY A 93 -5.44 -6.57 -6.62
CA GLY A 93 -5.65 -5.39 -5.78
C GLY A 93 -6.80 -4.50 -6.29
N LEU A 94 -6.88 -4.28 -7.61
CA LEU A 94 -7.96 -3.54 -8.25
C LEU A 94 -9.32 -4.26 -8.08
N ALA A 95 -9.38 -5.56 -8.35
CA ALA A 95 -10.61 -6.34 -8.23
C ALA A 95 -11.13 -6.36 -6.78
N HIS A 96 -10.24 -6.56 -5.80
CA HIS A 96 -10.57 -6.48 -4.37
C HIS A 96 -11.12 -5.08 -4.02
N THR A 97 -10.44 -4.03 -4.49
CA THR A 97 -10.85 -2.65 -4.24
C THR A 97 -12.22 -2.32 -4.83
N MET A 98 -12.52 -2.77 -6.06
CA MET A 98 -13.84 -2.58 -6.67
C MET A 98 -14.95 -3.27 -5.86
N ALA A 99 -14.70 -4.50 -5.39
CA ALA A 99 -15.64 -5.22 -4.55
C ALA A 99 -15.87 -4.48 -3.21
N THR A 100 -14.80 -4.00 -2.57
CA THR A 100 -14.89 -3.20 -1.35
C THR A 100 -15.65 -1.89 -1.58
N TYR A 101 -15.42 -1.20 -2.70
CA TYR A 101 -16.12 0.04 -3.05
C TYR A 101 -17.64 -0.16 -3.14
N GLU A 102 -18.09 -1.21 -3.83
CA GLU A 102 -19.52 -1.52 -3.91
C GLU A 102 -20.10 -1.98 -2.57
N ALA A 103 -19.32 -2.68 -1.74
CA ALA A 103 -19.74 -3.02 -0.39
C ALA A 103 -19.90 -1.76 0.48
N MET A 104 -18.93 -0.84 0.44
CA MET A 104 -18.95 0.42 1.20
C MET A 104 -20.19 1.24 0.87
N LYS A 105 -20.54 1.39 -0.41
CA LYS A 105 -21.76 2.10 -0.85
C LYS A 105 -23.07 1.53 -0.26
N ARG A 106 -23.10 0.26 0.12
CA ARG A 106 -24.28 -0.40 0.70
C ARG A 106 -24.32 -0.29 2.22
N VAL A 107 -23.16 -0.26 2.87
CA VAL A 107 -23.05 -0.32 4.34
C VAL A 107 -22.85 1.06 4.98
N THR A 108 -22.40 2.06 4.21
CA THR A 108 -22.25 3.44 4.68
C THR A 108 -23.28 4.36 4.03
N ALA A 109 -23.85 5.29 4.81
CA ALA A 109 -24.76 6.31 4.29
C ALA A 109 -24.02 7.42 3.50
N ASN A 110 -22.71 7.54 3.71
CA ASN A 110 -21.87 8.60 3.15
C ASN A 110 -20.80 8.03 2.20
N ARG A 111 -20.19 8.91 1.40
CA ARG A 111 -18.99 8.59 0.62
C ARG A 111 -17.84 8.23 1.59
N ALA A 112 -17.46 6.97 1.61
CA ALA A 112 -16.42 6.46 2.48
C ALA A 112 -15.05 6.42 1.78
N PRO A 113 -13.95 6.87 2.43
CA PRO A 113 -12.61 6.67 1.90
C PRO A 113 -12.22 5.19 1.95
N ILE A 114 -11.56 4.75 0.88
CA ILE A 114 -10.89 3.46 0.80
C ILE A 114 -9.43 3.74 0.51
N ILE A 115 -8.54 3.03 1.20
CA ILE A 115 -7.10 3.06 0.95
C ILE A 115 -6.66 1.63 0.64
N THR A 116 -5.86 1.44 -0.42
CA THR A 116 -5.45 0.11 -0.88
C THR A 116 -3.93 0.06 -1.14
N LYS A 117 -3.30 -1.09 -0.88
CA LYS A 117 -1.86 -1.27 -1.14
C LYS A 117 -1.60 -1.50 -2.61
N SER A 118 -2.11 -2.61 -3.13
CA SER A 118 -1.91 -3.00 -4.52
C SER A 118 -2.86 -2.24 -5.43
N THR A 119 -2.29 -1.60 -6.45
CA THR A 119 -3.02 -0.81 -7.45
C THR A 119 -2.66 -1.24 -8.87
N PHE A 120 -3.54 -0.91 -9.81
CA PHE A 120 -3.37 -1.07 -11.25
C PHE A 120 -4.00 0.16 -11.93
N PRO A 121 -3.68 0.52 -13.18
CA PRO A 121 -4.39 1.58 -13.89
C PRO A 121 -5.91 1.48 -13.72
N SER A 122 -6.54 2.61 -13.40
CA SER A 122 -7.95 2.77 -12.98
C SER A 122 -8.26 2.56 -11.49
N SER A 123 -7.32 2.10 -10.64
CA SER A 123 -7.56 1.99 -9.19
C SER A 123 -8.04 3.29 -8.55
N GLY A 124 -7.49 4.44 -8.96
CA GLY A 124 -7.83 5.76 -8.39
C GLY A 124 -9.30 6.17 -8.54
N ARG A 125 -10.08 5.48 -9.38
CA ARG A 125 -11.54 5.65 -9.46
C ARG A 125 -12.26 5.17 -8.19
N TYR A 126 -11.65 4.25 -7.45
CA TYR A 126 -12.29 3.53 -6.34
C TYR A 126 -11.64 3.77 -4.98
N THR A 127 -10.38 4.25 -4.95
CA THR A 127 -9.56 4.28 -3.73
C THR A 127 -8.47 5.35 -3.80
N GLY A 128 -7.97 5.74 -2.65
CA GLY A 128 -6.63 6.30 -2.51
C GLY A 128 -5.57 5.23 -2.28
N HIS A 129 -4.32 5.67 -2.13
CA HIS A 129 -3.16 4.83 -1.92
C HIS A 129 -2.25 5.43 -0.83
N TRP A 130 -1.39 4.61 -0.22
CA TRP A 130 -0.27 5.12 0.57
C TRP A 130 1.00 4.46 0.05
N THR A 131 2.13 5.15 0.12
CA THR A 131 3.39 4.73 -0.52
C THR A 131 4.02 3.44 0.02
N GLY A 132 3.34 2.74 0.93
CA GLY A 132 3.79 1.46 1.49
C GLY A 132 4.66 1.61 2.74
N ASP A 133 5.40 0.55 3.03
CA ASP A 133 6.17 0.36 4.25
C ASP A 133 7.54 1.08 4.15
N SER A 134 7.53 2.43 4.16
CA SER A 134 8.76 3.24 4.10
C SER A 134 9.59 3.14 5.39
N SER A 135 10.90 3.34 5.32
CA SER A 135 11.79 3.39 6.48
C SER A 135 11.92 4.80 7.03
N ALA A 136 12.19 4.93 8.33
CA ALA A 136 12.45 6.20 9.01
C ALA A 136 13.86 6.75 8.65
N THR A 137 14.05 7.10 7.38
CA THR A 137 15.29 7.64 6.81
C THR A 137 15.04 8.92 6.03
N TRP A 138 16.08 9.73 5.82
CA TRP A 138 16.00 10.94 4.99
C TRP A 138 15.82 10.62 3.49
N ASP A 139 16.35 9.48 3.02
CA ASP A 139 16.18 9.03 1.65
C ASP A 139 14.73 8.67 1.36
N ASP A 140 14.07 7.97 2.29
CA ASP A 140 12.66 7.64 2.17
C ASP A 140 11.79 8.89 2.23
N LEU A 141 12.08 9.84 3.15
CA LEU A 141 11.41 11.16 3.16
C LEU A 141 11.47 11.83 1.78
N ARG A 142 12.65 11.86 1.15
CA ARG A 142 12.81 12.41 -0.20
C ARG A 142 12.04 11.59 -1.24
N GLY A 143 12.09 10.26 -1.14
CA GLY A 143 11.37 9.33 -2.01
C GLY A 143 9.86 9.56 -2.01
N THR A 144 9.28 9.93 -0.87
CA THR A 144 7.83 10.19 -0.76
C THR A 144 7.35 11.29 -1.71
N VAL A 145 8.15 12.33 -1.94
CA VAL A 145 7.81 13.43 -2.86
C VAL A 145 7.65 12.90 -4.28
N ILE A 146 8.58 12.04 -4.71
CA ILE A 146 8.58 11.43 -6.03
C ILE A 146 7.36 10.51 -6.17
N MET A 147 7.19 9.57 -5.23
CA MET A 147 6.10 8.59 -5.30
C MET A 147 4.72 9.26 -5.30
N VAL A 148 4.53 10.30 -4.49
CA VAL A 148 3.27 11.04 -4.46
C VAL A 148 2.98 11.74 -5.79
N MET A 149 3.99 12.31 -6.45
CA MET A 149 3.84 12.89 -7.79
C MET A 149 3.55 11.82 -8.85
N GLU A 150 4.23 10.69 -8.81
CA GLU A 150 4.00 9.56 -9.72
C GLU A 150 2.57 9.03 -9.62
N PHE A 151 2.05 8.83 -8.41
CA PHE A 151 0.67 8.37 -8.21
C PHE A 151 -0.38 9.37 -8.70
N ASN A 152 -0.07 10.66 -8.68
CA ASN A 152 -0.92 11.66 -9.34
C ASN A 152 -0.93 11.45 -10.86
N MET A 153 0.21 11.15 -11.49
CA MET A 153 0.29 10.79 -12.92
C MET A 153 -0.41 9.46 -13.23
N PHE A 154 -0.40 8.51 -12.30
CA PHE A 154 -1.13 7.24 -12.41
C PHE A 154 -2.65 7.38 -12.20
N GLY A 155 -3.14 8.60 -11.94
CA GLY A 155 -4.56 8.89 -11.75
C GLY A 155 -5.09 8.52 -10.36
N ILE A 156 -4.24 8.52 -9.34
CA ILE A 156 -4.58 8.24 -7.94
C ILE A 156 -4.16 9.45 -7.07
N PRO A 157 -4.92 10.56 -7.11
CA PRO A 157 -4.51 11.81 -6.48
C PRO A 157 -4.67 11.83 -4.96
N TYR A 158 -5.43 10.89 -4.36
CA TYR A 158 -5.55 10.74 -2.91
C TYR A 158 -4.46 9.79 -2.40
N VAL A 159 -3.28 10.36 -2.10
CA VAL A 159 -2.03 9.63 -1.85
C VAL A 159 -1.15 10.35 -0.83
N GLY A 160 -0.34 9.58 -0.10
CA GLY A 160 0.66 10.09 0.83
C GLY A 160 1.47 8.96 1.45
N SER A 161 2.45 9.31 2.27
CA SER A 161 3.29 8.34 2.97
C SER A 161 2.91 8.15 4.43
N ASP A 162 3.54 7.17 5.06
CA ASP A 162 3.59 7.06 6.52
C ASP A 162 4.56 8.10 7.07
N ILE A 163 3.99 9.16 7.65
CA ILE A 163 4.75 10.27 8.21
C ILE A 163 5.62 9.75 9.34
N CYS A 164 6.89 10.15 9.31
CA CYS A 164 8.01 9.70 10.15
C CYS A 164 8.62 8.33 9.77
N GLY A 165 8.03 7.62 8.80
CA GLY A 165 8.48 6.30 8.35
C GLY A 165 7.78 5.17 9.11
N PHE A 166 7.49 4.06 8.44
CA PHE A 166 6.84 2.89 9.02
C PHE A 166 7.85 1.95 9.70
N LEU A 167 8.96 1.64 9.03
CA LEU A 167 10.05 0.80 9.54
C LEU A 167 11.10 1.64 10.27
N LEU A 168 11.84 1.02 11.19
CA LEU A 168 12.90 1.63 12.01
C LEU A 168 12.37 2.68 13.00
N ASN A 169 13.24 3.13 13.90
CA ASN A 169 12.89 4.17 14.88
C ASN A 169 13.17 5.55 14.29
N ALA A 170 12.13 6.40 14.23
CA ALA A 170 12.29 7.79 13.83
C ALA A 170 13.11 8.60 14.83
N THR A 171 13.90 9.54 14.31
CA THR A 171 14.56 10.58 15.12
C THR A 171 13.66 11.80 15.21
N GLU A 172 13.82 12.57 16.30
CA GLU A 172 13.03 13.79 16.54
C GLU A 172 13.07 14.76 15.35
N GLU A 173 14.26 15.04 14.82
CA GLU A 173 14.43 15.96 13.69
C GLU A 173 13.78 15.43 12.40
N LEU A 174 13.98 14.14 12.09
CA LEU A 174 13.39 13.55 10.90
C LEU A 174 11.86 13.60 10.98
N CYS A 175 11.29 13.19 12.12
CA CYS A 175 9.83 13.17 12.32
C CYS A 175 9.24 14.58 12.28
N LEU A 176 9.95 15.58 12.81
CA LEU A 176 9.59 16.99 12.70
C LEU A 176 9.49 17.42 11.23
N ARG A 177 10.53 17.15 10.43
CA ARG A 177 10.54 17.50 8.99
C ARG A 177 9.51 16.74 8.20
N TRP A 178 9.28 15.47 8.54
CA TRP A 178 8.28 14.67 7.86
C TRP A 178 6.86 15.15 8.17
N HIS A 179 6.56 15.63 9.38
CA HIS A 179 5.27 16.26 9.66
C HIS A 179 5.06 17.57 8.90
N GLN A 180 6.12 18.37 8.71
CA GLN A 180 6.07 19.57 7.86
C GLN A 180 5.74 19.21 6.41
N LEU A 181 6.42 18.22 5.83
CA LEU A 181 6.16 17.75 4.46
C LEU A 181 4.78 17.06 4.35
N GLY A 182 4.51 16.10 5.23
CA GLY A 182 3.35 15.22 5.18
C GLY A 182 2.01 15.95 5.36
N ALA A 183 2.02 17.12 5.98
CA ALA A 183 0.87 18.02 6.01
C ALA A 183 0.41 18.48 4.61
N PHE A 184 1.26 18.35 3.57
CA PHE A 184 0.93 18.64 2.18
C PHE A 184 0.54 17.40 1.35
N HIS A 185 0.68 16.18 1.89
CA HIS A 185 0.12 14.99 1.24
C HIS A 185 -1.41 15.07 1.19
N SER A 186 -2.06 14.62 0.12
CA SER A 186 -3.52 14.58 0.09
C SER A 186 -4.05 13.56 1.11
N PHE A 187 -3.36 12.43 1.26
CA PHE A 187 -3.53 11.49 2.37
C PHE A 187 -2.43 11.69 3.44
N SER A 188 -2.73 12.43 4.51
CA SER A 188 -1.77 12.75 5.58
C SER A 188 -1.99 11.84 6.80
N ARG A 189 -1.15 10.81 6.97
CA ARG A 189 -1.23 9.81 8.07
C ARG A 189 0.14 9.64 8.75
N ASN A 190 0.17 9.60 10.08
CA ASN A 190 1.29 9.04 10.85
C ASN A 190 0.94 7.59 11.19
N HIS A 191 1.80 6.65 10.80
CA HIS A 191 1.62 5.22 11.02
C HIS A 191 2.99 4.58 11.26
N ASN A 192 3.03 3.51 12.05
CA ASN A 192 4.28 2.96 12.59
C ASN A 192 4.18 1.43 12.68
N ASP A 193 5.33 0.77 12.60
CA ASP A 193 5.43 -0.65 12.90
C ASP A 193 5.15 -0.92 14.38
N LYS A 194 4.66 -2.13 14.67
CA LYS A 194 4.30 -2.57 16.03
C LYS A 194 5.49 -2.54 16.99
N PHE A 195 6.70 -2.83 16.51
CA PHE A 195 7.89 -2.98 17.34
C PHE A 195 8.79 -1.73 17.35
N ALA A 196 8.46 -0.72 16.55
CA ALA A 196 9.17 0.55 16.53
C ALA A 196 8.79 1.43 17.73
N ALA A 197 9.69 2.34 18.10
CA ALA A 197 9.43 3.34 19.14
C ALA A 197 8.25 4.24 18.76
N PRO A 198 7.40 4.68 19.71
CA PRO A 198 6.30 5.59 19.42
C PRO A 198 6.78 6.87 18.73
N GLN A 199 6.03 7.33 17.73
CA GLN A 199 6.38 8.50 16.91
C GLN A 199 5.21 9.44 16.61
N HIS A 200 4.10 9.32 17.36
CA HIS A 200 2.99 10.26 17.21
C HIS A 200 3.41 11.68 17.64
N PRO A 201 2.73 12.75 17.17
CA PRO A 201 3.21 14.12 17.32
C PRO A 201 3.53 14.56 18.75
N THR A 202 2.89 13.96 19.76
CA THR A 202 3.08 14.32 21.17
C THR A 202 4.29 13.67 21.85
N VAL A 203 5.05 12.81 21.16
CA VAL A 203 6.27 12.19 21.71
C VAL A 203 7.36 13.23 21.98
N TRP A 204 7.53 14.18 21.06
CA TRP A 204 8.52 15.27 21.19
C TRP A 204 7.83 16.63 21.16
N PRO A 205 8.17 17.56 22.08
CA PRO A 205 7.60 18.92 22.07
C PRO A 205 7.87 19.67 20.76
N SER A 206 9.04 19.47 20.14
CA SER A 206 9.41 20.11 18.87
C SER A 206 8.54 19.62 17.70
N VAL A 207 8.33 18.30 17.62
CA VAL A 207 7.45 17.66 16.63
C VAL A 207 6.00 18.09 16.83
N ALA A 208 5.53 18.15 18.08
CA ALA A 208 4.19 18.64 18.40
C ALA A 208 4.00 20.09 17.90
N ASN A 209 4.99 20.95 18.12
CA ASN A 209 4.94 22.34 17.69
C ASN A 209 4.89 22.46 16.16
N ALA A 210 5.82 21.79 15.46
CA ALA A 210 5.88 21.82 14.00
C ALA A 210 4.63 21.20 13.35
N THR A 211 4.12 20.10 13.92
CA THR A 211 2.90 19.45 13.44
C THR A 211 1.69 20.38 13.58
N ARG A 212 1.57 21.07 14.71
CA ARG A 212 0.49 22.04 14.94
C ARG A 212 0.52 23.17 13.90
N GLU A 213 1.68 23.77 13.66
CA GLU A 213 1.82 24.83 12.65
C GLU A 213 1.47 24.33 11.24
N ALA A 214 2.02 23.19 10.83
CA ALA A 214 1.78 22.62 9.51
C ALA A 214 0.32 22.19 9.31
N LEU A 215 -0.31 21.59 10.33
CA LEU A 215 -1.72 21.20 10.26
C LEU A 215 -2.64 22.42 10.28
N LEU A 216 -2.38 23.46 11.07
CA LEU A 216 -3.20 24.68 11.03
C LEU A 216 -3.21 25.30 9.63
N PHE A 217 -2.06 25.34 8.95
CA PHE A 217 -1.99 25.72 7.54
C PHE A 217 -2.85 24.79 6.66
N ARG A 218 -2.66 23.47 6.77
CA ARG A 218 -3.42 22.48 6.00
C ARG A 218 -4.93 22.65 6.17
N TYR A 219 -5.41 22.80 7.40
CA TYR A 219 -6.83 22.93 7.71
C TYR A 219 -7.41 24.26 7.23
N TYR A 220 -6.63 25.34 7.25
CA TYR A 220 -7.01 26.62 6.65
C TYR A 220 -7.23 26.47 5.12
N TYR A 221 -6.34 25.75 4.43
CA TYR A 221 -6.45 25.48 2.99
C TYR A 221 -7.25 24.23 2.62
N MET A 222 -7.96 23.60 3.57
CA MET A 222 -8.77 22.42 3.29
C MET A 222 -9.83 22.64 2.19
N PRO A 223 -10.50 23.81 2.11
CA PRO A 223 -11.42 24.08 1.00
C PRO A 223 -10.71 24.07 -0.37
N TYR A 224 -9.50 24.62 -0.46
CA TYR A 224 -8.71 24.59 -1.68
C TYR A 224 -8.31 23.15 -2.04
N LEU A 225 -7.82 22.38 -1.08
CA LEU A 225 -7.48 20.96 -1.27
C LEU A 225 -8.70 20.16 -1.76
N TYR A 226 -9.88 20.44 -1.22
CA TYR A 226 -11.12 19.82 -1.67
C TYR A 226 -11.47 20.22 -3.11
N SER A 227 -11.36 21.50 -3.46
CA SER A 227 -11.63 21.99 -4.81
C SER A 227 -10.72 21.35 -5.86
N VAL A 228 -9.42 21.21 -5.59
CA VAL A 228 -8.51 20.56 -6.55
C VAL A 228 -8.80 19.06 -6.71
N HIS A 229 -9.25 18.38 -5.64
CA HIS A 229 -9.74 17.01 -5.74
C HIS A 229 -11.04 16.91 -6.55
N PHE A 230 -11.94 17.87 -6.38
CA PHE A 230 -13.18 17.95 -7.15
C PHE A 230 -12.89 18.12 -8.65
N GLU A 231 -12.02 19.07 -9.01
CA GLU A 231 -11.57 19.28 -10.40
C GLU A 231 -10.92 18.02 -10.98
N ALA A 232 -10.01 17.38 -10.22
CA ALA A 232 -9.37 16.15 -10.64
C ALA A 232 -10.38 15.00 -10.87
N SER A 233 -11.46 14.96 -10.09
CA SER A 233 -12.51 13.94 -10.25
C SER A 233 -13.41 14.15 -11.47
N LEU A 234 -13.60 15.41 -11.90
CA LEU A 234 -14.42 15.74 -13.07
C LEU A 234 -13.65 15.60 -14.39
N ASN A 235 -12.41 16.12 -14.39
CA ASN A 235 -11.64 16.37 -15.61
C ASN A 235 -10.39 15.48 -15.72
N GLY A 236 -10.09 14.66 -14.71
CA GLY A 236 -8.78 14.04 -14.56
C GLY A 236 -7.72 15.07 -14.15
N GLY A 237 -6.45 14.67 -14.24
CA GLY A 237 -5.31 15.51 -13.84
C GLY A 237 -4.83 15.23 -12.42
N THR A 238 -4.04 16.16 -11.88
CA THR A 238 -3.27 15.97 -10.65
C THR A 238 -3.68 16.94 -9.54
N VAL A 239 -3.56 16.51 -8.29
CA VAL A 239 -3.72 17.34 -7.08
C VAL A 239 -2.35 17.82 -6.60
N ILE A 240 -1.41 16.89 -6.45
CA ILE A 240 0.01 17.22 -6.20
C ILE A 240 0.71 17.16 -7.56
N ARG A 241 1.38 18.25 -7.94
CA ARG A 241 1.83 18.51 -9.31
C ARG A 241 3.33 18.88 -9.34
N PRO A 242 4.11 18.42 -10.33
CA PRO A 242 5.50 18.81 -10.54
C PRO A 242 5.65 20.25 -11.07
#